data_AF-A0A6N9VHB9-F1
#
_entry.id   AF-A0A6N9VHB9-F1
#
_cell.length_a   1.000
_cell.length_b   1.000
_cell.length_c   1.000
_cell.angle_alpha   90.00
_cell.angle_beta   90.00
_cell.angle_gamma   90.00
#
_symmetry.space_group_name_H-M   'P 1'
#
loop_
_entity.id
_entity.type
_entity.pdbx_description
1 polymer ?
#
loop_
_entity_poly.entity_id
_entity_poly.type
_entity_poly.pdbx_seq_one_letter_code
_entity_poly.pdbx_strand_id
1 'polypeptide(L)' 'KVDDGATRALGPVLARLLERWGHGGETAARIGRAPLMGGAAEVGEIRAAF' A
#
# COMPACT_ATOMS: atom_id res chain seq x y z
N LYS A 1 -12.09 13.30 -3.25
CA LYS A 1 -11.46 12.46 -2.20
C LYS A 1 -11.30 11.00 -2.62
N VAL A 2 -12.15 10.47 -3.50
CA VAL A 2 -12.00 9.10 -4.03
C VAL A 2 -10.68 8.97 -4.82
N ASP A 3 -10.28 9.98 -5.61
CA ASP A 3 -9.00 9.96 -6.33
C ASP A 3 -7.79 9.83 -5.40
N ASP A 4 -7.74 10.64 -4.33
CA ASP A 4 -6.69 10.57 -3.31
C ASP A 4 -6.59 9.16 -2.67
N GLY A 5 -7.72 8.49 -2.47
CA GLY A 5 -7.79 7.15 -1.91
C GLY A 5 -7.41 6.05 -2.90
N ALA A 6 -7.87 6.18 -4.15
CA ALA A 6 -7.63 5.22 -5.22
C ALA A 6 -6.14 5.14 -5.56
N THR A 7 -5.45 6.27 -5.72
CA THR A 7 -4.01 6.29 -5.99
C THR A 7 -3.20 5.71 -4.82
N ARG A 8 -3.59 5.99 -3.57
CA ARG A 8 -2.91 5.44 -2.38
C ARG A 8 -3.14 3.94 -2.18
N ALA A 9 -4.30 3.41 -2.59
CA ALA A 9 -4.61 1.99 -2.44
C ALA A 9 -3.89 1.09 -3.46
N LEU A 10 -3.46 1.64 -4.60
CA LEU A 10 -2.82 0.88 -5.69
C LEU A 10 -1.61 0.06 -5.21
N GLY A 11 -0.67 0.69 -4.49
CA GLY A 11 0.53 0.04 -3.98
C GLY A 11 0.22 -1.14 -3.04
N PRO A 12 -0.53 -0.93 -1.94
CA PRO A 12 -0.94 -1.99 -1.03
C PRO A 12 -1.68 -3.15 -1.70
N VAL A 13 -2.61 -2.86 -2.62
CA VAL A 13 -3.36 -3.89 -3.35
C VAL A 13 -2.44 -4.69 -4.28
N LEU A 14 -1.54 -4.01 -5.02
CA LEU A 14 -0.59 -4.68 -5.91
C LEU A 14 0.42 -5.52 -5.13
N ALA A 15 0.96 -5.01 -4.02
CA ALA A 15 1.88 -5.75 -3.16
C ALA A 15 1.22 -7.04 -2.63
N ARG A 16 -0.05 -6.96 -2.19
CA ARG A 16 -0.81 -8.12 -1.73
C ARG A 16 -1.02 -9.16 -2.84
N LEU A 17 -1.27 -8.72 -4.07
CA LEU A 17 -1.38 -9.63 -5.22
C LEU A 17 -0.04 -10.31 -5.55
N LEU A 18 1.06 -9.56 -5.54
CA LEU A 18 2.41 -10.09 -5.78
C LEU A 18 2.79 -11.13 -4.72
N GLU A 19 2.53 -10.87 -3.45
CA GLU A 19 2.71 -11.84 -2.37
C GLU A 19 1.91 -13.13 -2.63
N ARG A 20 0.64 -13.00 -3.02
CA ARG A 20 -0.23 -14.14 -3.30
C ARG A 20 0.19 -14.95 -4.53
N TRP A 21 0.86 -14.32 -5.48
CA TRP A 21 1.46 -14.97 -6.66
C TRP A 21 2.87 -15.50 -6.42
N GLY A 22 3.40 -15.42 -5.19
CA GLY A 22 4.74 -15.92 -4.85
C GLY A 22 5.87 -14.97 -5.23
N HIS A 23 5.56 -13.72 -5.61
CA HIS A 23 6.52 -12.66 -5.92
C HIS A 23 6.70 -11.67 -4.75
N GLY A 24 6.58 -12.16 -3.52
CA GLY A 24 6.86 -11.38 -2.32
C GLY A 24 8.34 -10.98 -2.21
N GLY A 25 8.66 -10.19 -1.18
CA GLY A 25 10.03 -9.75 -0.89
C GLY A 25 10.15 -8.23 -0.85
N GLU A 26 11.40 -7.76 -0.87
CA GLU A 26 11.71 -6.34 -0.64
C GLU A 26 11.01 -5.39 -1.62
N THR A 27 10.97 -5.74 -2.91
CA THR A 27 10.31 -4.93 -3.93
C THR A 27 8.81 -4.82 -3.67
N ALA A 28 8.14 -5.93 -3.35
CA ALA A 28 6.71 -5.92 -3.01
C ALA A 28 6.45 -5.09 -1.75
N ALA A 29 7.31 -5.18 -0.73
CA ALA A 29 7.23 -4.37 0.49
C ALA A 29 7.38 -2.86 0.19
N ARG A 30 8.31 -2.49 -0.70
CA ARG A 30 8.49 -1.10 -1.15
C ARG A 30 7.30 -0.58 -1.94
N ILE A 31 6.73 -1.41 -2.82
CA ILE A 31 5.50 -1.08 -3.59
C ILE A 31 4.31 -0.87 -2.65
N GLY A 32 4.19 -1.70 -1.62
CA GLY A 32 3.10 -1.63 -0.65
C GLY A 32 3.18 -0.43 0.31
N ARG A 33 4.33 0.23 0.43
CA ARG A 33 4.55 1.32 1.39
C ARG A 33 3.85 2.60 0.93
N ALA A 34 2.60 2.77 1.35
CA ALA A 34 1.78 3.95 1.09
C ALA A 34 1.26 4.58 2.41
N PRO A 35 2.14 5.23 3.20
CA PRO A 35 1.77 5.81 4.48
C PRO A 35 0.80 6.99 4.30
N LEU A 36 -0.13 7.13 5.24
CA LEU A 36 -0.95 8.33 5.37
C LEU A 36 -0.18 9.34 6.22
N MET A 37 0.09 10.53 5.67
CA MET A 37 0.78 11.59 6.40
C MET A 37 -0.21 12.60 6.99
N GLY A 38 0.06 13.08 8.20
CA GLY A 38 -0.66 14.16 8.87
C GLY A 38 0.27 14.94 9.80
N GLY A 39 0.34 16.27 9.65
CA GLY A 39 1.19 17.11 10.51
C GLY A 39 2.68 16.71 10.52
N ALA A 40 3.23 16.34 9.36
CA ALA A 40 4.59 15.80 9.18
C ALA A 40 4.87 14.43 9.82
N ALA A 41 3.87 13.75 10.38
CA ALA A 41 3.98 12.40 10.91
C ALA A 41 3.18 11.40 10.07
N GLU A 42 3.58 10.13 10.12
CA GLU A 42 2.74 9.02 9.63
C GLU A 42 1.58 8.82 10.62
N VAL A 43 0.35 8.78 10.12
CA VAL A 43 -0.89 8.68 10.94
C VAL A 43 -1.72 7.43 10.60
N GLY A 44 -1.27 6.60 9.65
CA GLY A 44 -1.94 5.36 9.32
C GLY A 44 -1.41 4.70 8.04
N GLU A 45 -2.02 3.59 7.69
CA GLU A 45 -1.68 2.79 6.52
C GLU A 45 -2.93 2.14 5.90
N ILE A 46 -2.80 1.69 4.66
CA ILE A 46 -3.84 0.95 3.94
C ILE A 46 -3.43 -0.53 3.89
N ARG A 47 -4.34 -1.42 4.31
CA ARG A 47 -4.13 -2.87 4.26
C ARG A 47 -5.16 -3.52 3.32
N ALA A 48 -4.68 -4.29 2.35
CA ALA A 48 -5.53 -5.13 1.52
C ALA A 48 -5.85 -6.43 2.28
N ALA A 49 -7.13 -6.70 2.54
CA ALA A 49 -7.57 -7.77 3.44
C ALA A 49 -8.09 -9.05 2.74
N PHE A 50 -7.69 -9.30 1.49
CA PHE A 50 -8.13 -10.44 0.68
C PHE A 50 -7.01 -11.45 0.38
#